data_AF-A0A225VBW3-F1
#
_entry.id   AF-A0A225VBW3-F1
#
_cell.length_a   1.000
_cell.length_b   1.000
_cell.length_c   1.000
_cell.angle_alpha   90.00
_cell.angle_beta   90.00
_cell.angle_gamma   90.00
#
_symmetry.space_group_name_H-M   'P 1'
#
loop_
_entity.id
_entity.type
_entity.pdbx_description
1 polymer ?
#
loop_
_entity_poly.entity_id
_entity_poly.type
_entity_poly.pdbx_seq_one_letter_code
_entity_poly.pdbx_strand_id
1 'polypeptide(L)'
;MDLSDIPFGVPVILQSLSDSLSLQNPHGSIQATCMNNNRDVYEQMILHRVGDTVTIESARNGRFLQVDQTGECVFGTKVAGEAEHFKVETNCAGALIFVPTNHTYGCNLACDSGGIVYCGRQRGVWKIVAPMKSC
;
A
#
# COMPACT_ATOMS: atom_id res chain seq x y z
N MET A 1 15.66 2.53 -7.44
CA MET A 1 14.56 3.49 -7.64
C MET A 1 14.76 4.54 -6.57
N ASP A 2 14.93 5.79 -6.96
CA ASP A 2 14.96 6.89 -5.99
C ASP A 2 13.51 7.17 -5.56
N LEU A 3 13.28 7.69 -4.35
CA LEU A 3 11.96 8.18 -3.95
C LEU A 3 11.46 9.27 -4.92
N SER A 4 12.35 9.97 -5.62
CA SER A 4 11.99 10.89 -6.70
C SER A 4 11.27 10.24 -7.88
N ASP A 5 11.42 8.93 -8.08
CA ASP A 5 10.78 8.18 -9.17
C ASP A 5 9.34 7.75 -8.81
N ILE A 6 8.91 7.96 -7.56
CA ILE A 6 7.56 7.63 -7.12
C ILE A 6 6.60 8.73 -7.59
N PRO A 7 5.56 8.39 -8.38
CA PRO A 7 4.55 9.36 -8.82
C PRO A 7 3.59 9.70 -7.68
N PHE A 8 3.97 10.66 -6.84
CA PHE A 8 3.13 11.14 -5.74
C PHE A 8 1.93 11.96 -6.24
N GLY A 9 0.83 11.93 -5.49
CA GLY A 9 -0.36 12.76 -5.74
C GLY A 9 -1.20 12.33 -6.96
N VAL A 10 -0.88 11.19 -7.59
CA VAL A 10 -1.64 10.62 -8.70
C VAL A 10 -2.04 9.17 -8.42
N PRO A 11 -3.14 8.68 -9.00
CA PRO A 11 -3.54 7.27 -8.86
C PRO A 11 -2.50 6.30 -9.45
N VAL A 12 -2.18 5.26 -8.67
CA VAL A 12 -1.30 4.14 -9.02
C VAL A 12 -1.88 2.82 -8.53
N ILE A 13 -1.39 1.70 -9.06
CA ILE A 13 -1.65 0.36 -8.52
C ILE A 13 -0.39 -0.15 -7.84
N LEU A 14 -0.50 -0.58 -6.58
CA LEU A 14 0.56 -1.27 -5.85
C LEU A 14 0.39 -2.78 -6.04
N GLN A 15 1.28 -3.39 -6.83
CA GLN A 15 1.25 -4.82 -7.10
C GLN A 15 2.37 -5.54 -6.34
N SER A 16 2.02 -6.55 -5.56
CA SER A 16 2.95 -7.45 -4.88
C SER A 16 3.73 -8.24 -5.93
N LEU A 17 5.05 -8.31 -5.78
CA LEU A 17 5.92 -9.07 -6.69
C LEU A 17 5.91 -10.57 -6.40
N SER A 18 5.52 -10.98 -5.20
CA SER A 18 5.54 -12.39 -4.79
C SER A 18 4.45 -13.22 -5.46
N ASP A 19 3.29 -12.62 -5.66
CA ASP A 19 2.05 -13.30 -6.11
C ASP A 19 1.34 -12.56 -7.25
N SER A 20 1.85 -11.39 -7.67
CA SER A 20 1.22 -10.51 -8.66
C SER A 20 -0.18 -10.01 -8.27
N LEU A 21 -0.53 -10.02 -6.98
CA LEU A 21 -1.78 -9.49 -6.46
C LEU A 21 -1.66 -7.97 -6.22
N SER A 22 -2.76 -7.25 -6.39
CA SER A 22 -2.81 -5.79 -6.24
C SER A 22 -3.48 -5.42 -4.93
N LEU A 23 -2.90 -4.45 -4.21
CA LEU A 23 -3.52 -3.87 -3.01
C LEU A 23 -4.87 -3.26 -3.38
N GLN A 24 -5.88 -3.54 -2.55
CA GLN A 24 -7.24 -3.10 -2.75
C GLN A 24 -7.85 -2.53 -1.47
N ASN A 25 -8.65 -1.49 -1.64
CA ASN A 25 -9.66 -1.10 -0.67
C ASN A 25 -11.05 -1.55 -1.19
N PRO A 26 -11.56 -2.72 -0.77
CA PRO A 26 -12.80 -3.28 -1.30
C PRO A 26 -14.05 -2.46 -0.97
N HIS A 27 -15.13 -2.69 -1.73
CA HIS A 27 -16.44 -2.12 -1.42
C HIS A 27 -17.00 -2.71 -0.11
N GLY A 28 -17.61 -1.88 0.74
CA GLY A 28 -18.29 -2.34 1.95
C GLY A 28 -17.39 -2.80 3.09
N SER A 29 -16.06 -2.75 2.93
CA SER A 29 -15.10 -3.07 4.00
C SER A 29 -13.99 -2.02 4.06
N ILE A 30 -13.42 -1.86 5.27
CA ILE A 30 -12.20 -1.07 5.49
C ILE A 30 -10.96 -1.95 5.46
N GLN A 31 -11.10 -3.27 5.55
CA GLN A 31 -9.97 -4.20 5.57
C GLN A 31 -9.27 -4.16 4.22
N ALA A 32 -7.96 -3.99 4.23
CA ALA A 32 -7.15 -4.01 3.02
C ALA A 32 -7.00 -5.45 2.54
N THR A 33 -7.21 -5.65 1.25
CA THR A 33 -7.07 -6.95 0.61
C THR A 33 -6.08 -6.87 -0.53
N CYS A 34 -5.63 -8.02 -1.00
CA CYS A 34 -4.83 -8.15 -2.20
C CYS A 34 -5.46 -9.22 -3.08
N MET A 35 -5.83 -8.84 -4.30
CA MET A 35 -6.48 -9.75 -5.24
C MET A 35 -5.90 -9.59 -6.64
N ASN A 36 -6.28 -10.51 -7.53
CA ASN A 36 -5.93 -10.40 -8.94
C ASN A 36 -6.33 -9.03 -9.45
N ASN A 37 -5.45 -8.47 -10.26
CA ASN A 37 -5.64 -7.18 -10.88
C ASN A 37 -6.88 -7.21 -11.79
N ASN A 38 -7.97 -6.64 -11.30
CA ASN A 38 -9.20 -6.38 -12.03
C ASN A 38 -9.25 -4.95 -12.60
N ARG A 39 -8.20 -4.14 -12.36
CA ARG A 39 -8.00 -2.77 -12.87
C ARG A 39 -9.17 -1.83 -12.56
N ASP A 40 -9.81 -2.02 -11.41
CA ASP A 40 -10.95 -1.22 -10.97
C ASP A 40 -10.51 -0.16 -9.94
N VAL A 41 -11.41 0.78 -9.63
CA VAL A 41 -11.21 1.89 -8.69
C VAL A 41 -10.76 1.43 -7.29
N TYR A 42 -11.06 0.18 -6.92
CA TYR A 42 -10.65 -0.41 -5.65
C TYR A 42 -9.13 -0.61 -5.51
N GLU A 43 -8.41 -0.69 -6.63
CA GLU A 43 -6.95 -0.91 -6.67
C GLU A 43 -6.14 0.38 -6.75
N GLN A 44 -6.82 1.50 -6.95
CA GLN A 44 -6.18 2.78 -7.16
C GLN A 44 -5.79 3.40 -5.82
N MET A 45 -4.49 3.54 -5.62
CA MET A 45 -3.88 4.16 -4.47
C MET A 45 -3.25 5.49 -4.87
N ILE A 46 -3.23 6.45 -3.96
CA ILE A 46 -2.50 7.70 -4.10
C ILE A 46 -1.41 7.69 -3.03
N LEU A 47 -0.16 7.80 -3.46
CA LEU A 47 0.98 7.93 -2.56
C LEU A 47 1.17 9.41 -2.26
N HIS A 48 1.32 9.76 -0.97
CA HIS A 48 1.66 11.11 -0.54
C HIS A 48 2.97 11.12 0.21
N ARG A 49 3.86 12.03 -0.15
CA ARG A 49 5.10 12.24 0.60
C ARG A 49 4.85 13.12 1.81
N VAL A 50 5.26 12.66 2.98
CA VAL A 50 5.21 13.40 4.25
C VAL A 50 6.60 13.36 4.88
N GLY A 51 7.41 14.39 4.59
CA GLY A 51 8.83 14.42 4.96
C GLY A 51 9.61 13.27 4.30
N ASP A 52 10.16 12.39 5.13
CA ASP A 52 10.89 11.17 4.73
C ASP A 52 10.01 9.90 4.74
N THR A 53 8.70 10.08 4.94
CA THR A 53 7.72 8.99 4.96
C THR A 53 6.70 9.16 3.85
N VAL A 54 5.91 8.13 3.63
CA VAL A 54 4.83 8.08 2.64
C VAL A 54 3.55 7.61 3.33
N THR A 55 2.42 8.18 2.94
CA THR A 55 1.09 7.65 3.27
C THR A 55 0.44 7.07 2.02
N ILE A 56 -0.41 6.05 2.20
CA ILE A 56 -1.08 5.35 1.11
C ILE A 56 -2.58 5.60 1.25
N GLU A 57 -3.15 6.37 0.33
CA GLU A 57 -4.58 6.70 0.30
C GLU A 57 -5.30 5.84 -0.74
N SER A 58 -6.49 5.33 -0.43
CA SER A 58 -7.42 4.76 -1.41
C SER A 58 -8.05 5.89 -2.23
N ALA A 59 -7.76 5.94 -3.54
CA ALA A 59 -8.31 6.95 -4.45
C ALA A 59 -9.85 6.92 -4.50
N ARG A 60 -10.44 5.76 -4.19
CA ARG A 60 -11.90 5.55 -4.22
C ARG A 60 -12.65 6.38 -3.17
N ASN A 61 -12.13 6.45 -1.95
CA ASN A 61 -12.88 6.99 -0.80
C ASN A 61 -12.07 7.90 0.11
N GLY A 62 -10.83 8.17 -0.26
CA GLY A 62 -9.90 9.04 0.44
C GLY A 62 -9.51 8.55 1.83
N ARG A 63 -9.52 7.22 2.02
CA ARG A 63 -9.11 6.61 3.29
C ARG A 63 -7.66 6.18 3.23
N PHE A 64 -6.94 6.38 4.33
CA PHE A 64 -5.52 6.03 4.43
C PHE A 64 -5.33 4.64 5.03
N LEU A 65 -4.36 3.92 4.49
CA LEU A 65 -3.90 2.63 4.96
C LEU A 65 -3.13 2.79 6.28
N GLN A 66 -3.45 1.97 7.26
CA GLN A 66 -2.72 1.83 8.52
C GLN A 66 -2.62 0.36 8.91
N VAL A 67 -1.70 0.03 9.81
CA VAL A 67 -1.66 -1.28 10.47
C VAL A 67 -2.43 -1.17 11.78
N ASP A 68 -3.40 -2.07 11.99
CA ASP A 68 -4.17 -2.13 13.22
C ASP A 68 -3.45 -2.90 14.33
N GLN A 69 -4.08 -2.99 15.51
CA GLN A 69 -3.49 -3.65 16.68
C GLN A 69 -3.26 -5.16 16.51
N THR A 70 -3.94 -5.78 15.55
CA THR A 70 -3.78 -7.21 15.23
C THR A 70 -2.65 -7.44 14.24
N GLY A 71 -2.12 -6.37 13.63
CA GLY A 71 -1.12 -6.43 12.58
C GLY A 71 -1.73 -6.51 11.18
N GLU A 72 -3.05 -6.47 11.04
CA GLU A 72 -3.72 -6.40 9.74
C GLU A 72 -3.74 -4.96 9.22
N CYS A 73 -3.83 -4.80 7.90
CA CYS A 73 -3.90 -3.48 7.29
C CYS A 73 -5.34 -3.07 7.01
N VAL A 74 -5.69 -1.83 7.34
CA VAL A 74 -7.03 -1.28 7.15
C VAL A 74 -6.98 0.14 6.59
N PHE A 75 -7.96 0.51 5.79
CA PHE A 75 -8.22 1.86 5.30
C PHE A 75 -9.17 2.58 6.26
N GLY A 76 -8.64 3.02 7.41
CA GLY A 76 -9.46 3.39 8.57
C GLY A 76 -9.90 4.85 8.64
N THR A 77 -9.05 5.79 8.24
CA THR A 77 -9.21 7.22 8.51
C THR A 77 -9.23 8.03 7.22
N LYS A 78 -9.78 9.25 7.23
CA LYS A 78 -9.68 10.21 6.11
C LYS A 78 -8.62 11.29 6.34
N VAL A 79 -7.88 11.20 7.43
CA VAL A 79 -6.88 12.17 7.83
C VAL A 79 -5.68 11.37 8.32
N ALA A 80 -4.57 11.44 7.59
CA ALA A 80 -3.36 10.75 7.97
C ALA A 80 -2.81 11.31 9.29
N GLY A 81 -2.61 10.41 10.26
CA GLY A 81 -1.80 10.61 11.45
C GLY A 81 -0.58 9.71 11.42
N GLU A 82 0.06 9.53 12.58
CA GLU A 82 1.30 8.75 12.68
C GLU A 82 1.13 7.27 12.30
N ALA A 83 -0.09 6.74 12.36
CA ALA A 83 -0.37 5.33 12.07
C ALA A 83 -0.41 5.01 10.57
N GLU A 84 -0.60 6.03 9.73
CA GLU A 84 -0.69 5.93 8.27
C GLU A 84 0.66 6.14 7.58
N HIS A 85 1.73 6.36 8.35
CA HIS A 85 3.06 6.67 7.84
C HIS A 85 3.89 5.41 7.62
N PHE A 86 4.49 5.33 6.44
CA PHE A 86 5.41 4.27 6.05
C PHE A 86 6.75 4.87 5.62
N LYS A 87 7.85 4.32 6.13
CA LYS A 87 9.14 4.47 5.46
C LYS A 87 9.13 3.63 4.19
N VAL A 88 9.71 4.15 3.12
CA VAL A 88 9.85 3.43 1.86
C VAL A 88 11.31 3.11 1.65
N GLU A 89 11.61 1.82 1.60
CA GLU A 89 12.92 1.31 1.22
C GLU A 89 12.85 0.72 -0.19
N THR A 90 13.99 0.68 -0.89
CA THR A 90 14.08 0.09 -2.23
C THR A 90 15.16 -0.96 -2.29
N ASN A 91 14.93 -2.06 -3.00
CA ASN A 91 15.96 -3.05 -3.27
C ASN A 91 16.69 -2.78 -4.62
N CYS A 92 17.73 -3.57 -4.93
CA CYS A 92 18.51 -3.43 -6.16
C CYS A 92 17.69 -3.63 -7.45
N ALA A 93 16.52 -4.28 -7.37
CA ALA A 93 15.60 -4.46 -8.49
C ALA A 93 14.60 -3.30 -8.64
N GLY A 94 14.67 -2.28 -7.78
CA GLY A 94 13.73 -1.16 -7.77
C GLY A 94 12.37 -1.48 -7.15
N ALA A 95 12.22 -2.62 -6.45
CA ALA A 95 11.01 -2.92 -5.71
C ALA A 95 10.91 -2.05 -4.46
N LEU A 96 9.68 -1.68 -4.13
CA LEU A 96 9.33 -0.88 -2.96
C LEU A 96 9.02 -1.77 -1.75
N ILE A 97 9.50 -1.36 -0.59
CA ILE A 97 9.25 -1.99 0.69
C ILE A 97 8.66 -0.92 1.62
N PHE A 98 7.41 -1.10 2.03
CA PHE A 98 6.72 -0.17 2.91
C PHE A 98 6.83 -0.65 4.36
N VAL A 99 7.55 0.09 5.18
CA VAL A 99 7.80 -0.22 6.60
C VAL A 99 6.97 0.76 7.46
N PRO A 100 5.93 0.31 8.17
CA PRO A 100 5.13 1.20 9.02
C PRO A 100 5.97 1.81 10.13
N THR A 101 5.82 3.12 10.36
CA THR A 101 6.63 3.85 11.35
C THR A 101 6.21 3.63 12.79
N ASN A 102 4.93 3.29 13.00
CA ASN A 102 4.33 3.10 14.31
C ASN A 102 4.42 1.66 14.84
N HIS A 103 5.04 0.74 14.08
CA HIS A 103 5.16 -0.67 14.45
C HIS A 103 6.61 -1.05 14.78
N THR A 104 6.83 -1.58 15.98
CA THR A 104 8.17 -1.88 16.52
C THR A 104 8.80 -3.17 16.00
N TYR A 105 8.04 -4.00 15.26
CA TYR A 105 8.40 -5.41 15.04
C TYR A 105 9.12 -5.74 13.73
N GLY A 106 9.71 -4.75 13.05
CA GLY A 106 10.50 -5.00 11.83
C GLY A 106 9.71 -5.73 10.74
N CYS A 107 8.39 -5.50 10.71
CA CYS A 107 7.49 -6.01 9.70
C CYS A 107 7.31 -4.97 8.59
N ASN A 108 6.89 -5.42 7.42
CA ASN A 108 6.57 -4.55 6.30
C ASN A 108 5.22 -4.95 5.71
N LEU A 109 4.67 -4.05 4.89
CA LEU A 109 3.42 -4.29 4.18
C LEU A 109 3.55 -5.54 3.32
N ALA A 110 2.75 -6.55 3.59
CA ALA A 110 2.75 -7.83 2.89
C ALA A 110 1.33 -8.27 2.54
N CYS A 111 1.24 -9.23 1.63
CA CYS A 111 0.02 -9.89 1.20
C CYS A 111 0.20 -11.40 1.43
N ASP A 112 -0.80 -12.07 1.99
CA ASP A 112 -0.76 -13.52 2.16
C ASP A 112 -1.54 -14.25 1.05
N SER A 113 -1.43 -15.58 1.04
CA SER A 113 -2.16 -16.42 0.09
C SER A 113 -3.68 -16.38 0.25
N GLY A 114 -4.19 -15.85 1.36
CA GLY A 114 -5.62 -15.64 1.61
C GLY A 114 -6.13 -14.32 1.06
N GLY A 115 -5.26 -13.46 0.52
CA GLY A 115 -5.62 -12.14 0.01
C GLY A 115 -5.75 -11.09 1.12
N ILE A 116 -5.23 -11.35 2.31
CA ILE A 116 -5.21 -10.40 3.43
C ILE A 116 -3.91 -9.60 3.36
N VAL A 117 -4.02 -8.28 3.54
CA VAL A 117 -2.87 -7.38 3.64
C VAL A 117 -2.57 -7.14 5.10
N TYR A 118 -1.31 -7.31 5.48
CA TYR A 118 -0.88 -7.30 6.88
C TYR A 118 0.56 -6.82 7.02
N CYS A 119 0.97 -6.50 8.25
CA CYS A 119 2.36 -6.26 8.61
C CYS A 119 3.04 -7.60 8.89
N GLY A 120 3.72 -8.13 7.87
CA GLY A 120 4.36 -9.44 7.91
C GLY A 120 5.84 -9.39 8.25
N ARG A 121 6.36 -10.46 8.87
CA ARG A 121 7.81 -10.70 8.96
C ARG A 121 8.41 -11.16 7.62
N GLN A 122 7.59 -11.69 6.71
CA GLN A 122 8.01 -11.94 5.33
C GLN A 122 8.10 -10.61 4.58
N ARG A 123 9.15 -10.44 3.77
CA ARG A 123 9.38 -9.20 3.05
C ARG A 123 8.36 -9.03 1.92
N GLY A 124 7.26 -8.35 2.19
CA GLY A 124 6.40 -7.84 1.14
C GLY A 124 7.17 -6.85 0.28
N VAL A 125 7.14 -7.08 -1.03
CA VAL A 125 7.85 -6.30 -2.04
C VAL A 125 6.85 -5.91 -3.12
N TRP A 126 6.83 -4.63 -3.45
CA TRP A 126 5.79 -4.04 -4.29
C TRP A 126 6.42 -3.36 -5.50
N LYS A 127 5.67 -3.27 -6.58
CA LYS A 127 5.97 -2.38 -7.70
C LYS A 127 4.78 -1.49 -7.97
N ILE A 128 5.08 -0.33 -8.55
CA ILE A 128 4.07 0.61 -9.06
C ILE A 128 3.71 0.21 -10.48
N VAL A 129 2.42 0.12 -10.75
CA VAL A 129 1.86 -0.07 -12.09
C VAL A 129 0.89 1.08 -12.36
N ALA A 130 0.89 1.59 -13.59
CA ALA A 130 -0.05 2.63 -13.99
C ALA A 130 -1.50 2.09 -13.99
N PRO A 131 -2.49 2.87 -13.54
CA PRO A 131 -3.90 2.51 -13.73
C PRO A 131 -4.21 2.49 -15.24
N MET A 132 -5.21 1.71 -15.68
CA MET A 132 -5.65 1.83 -17.08
C MET A 132 -6.19 3.23 -17.32
N LYS A 133 -5.84 3.82 -18.46
CA LYS A 133 -6.54 5.00 -18.96
C LYS A 133 -8.01 4.60 -19.10
N SER A 134 -8.90 5.25 -18.37
CA SER A 134 -10.30 5.28 -18.74
C SER A 134 -10.37 5.92 -20.14
N CYS A 135 -10.74 5.12 -21.15
CA CYS A 135 -11.05 5.63 -22.47
C CYS A 135 -12.27 6.55 -22.43
#